data_AF-A0AAD8ZJ96-F1
#
_entry.id   AF-A0AAD8ZJ96-F1
#
_cell.length_a   1.000
_cell.length_b   1.000
_cell.length_c   1.000
_cell.angle_alpha   90.00
_cell.angle_beta   90.00
_cell.angle_gamma   90.00
#
_symmetry.space_group_name_H-M   'P 1'
#
loop_
_entity.id
_entity.type
_entity.pdbx_description
1 polymer ?
#
loop_
_entity_poly.entity_id
_entity_poly.type
_entity_poly.pdbx_seq_one_letter_code
_entity_poly.pdbx_strand_id
1 'polypeptide(L)'
;MAFPCDDFRQQTFAIIDCFFLNEPDMIECDGVEDSENDEFNPAKIAAKLRELGDHYDETVIKPLVKNVQDAAADQVLGAFSNSVNSLCKMWAVERPEVVPEKEILKATVALALYMKNNCPDMSRAVRDAMFSIFNNQLGSWITQQGGWMQ
;
A
#
# COMPACT_ATOMS: atom_id res chain seq x y z
N MET A 1 16.45 14.17 -25.90
CA MET A 1 15.16 13.46 -25.99
C MET A 1 14.95 12.82 -24.63
N ALA A 2 14.21 13.48 -23.74
CA ALA A 2 13.96 12.98 -22.40
C ALA A 2 12.70 12.10 -22.45
N PHE A 3 12.79 10.86 -21.99
CA PHE A 3 11.62 10.01 -21.79
C PHE A 3 10.80 10.58 -20.63
N PRO A 4 9.50 10.87 -20.75
CA PRO A 4 8.68 11.19 -19.59
C PRO A 4 8.50 9.89 -18.78
N CYS A 5 9.21 9.78 -17.66
CA CYS A 5 9.16 8.63 -16.76
C CYS A 5 8.05 8.78 -15.68
N ASP A 6 6.98 9.52 -15.96
CA ASP A 6 6.00 9.95 -14.94
C ASP A 6 4.56 9.58 -15.31
N ASP A 7 4.29 8.31 -15.58
CA ASP A 7 2.92 7.80 -15.44
C ASP A 7 2.76 7.36 -13.98
N PHE A 8 1.95 8.08 -13.20
CA PHE A 8 1.61 7.77 -11.80
C PHE A 8 1.29 6.28 -11.62
N ARG A 9 0.62 5.70 -12.62
CA ARG A 9 0.26 4.30 -12.66
C ARG A 9 1.48 3.36 -12.70
N GLN A 10 2.52 3.71 -13.48
CA GLN A 10 3.78 2.95 -13.52
C GLN A 10 4.55 3.06 -12.20
N GLN A 11 4.57 4.26 -11.61
CA GLN A 11 5.16 4.46 -10.29
C GLN A 11 4.46 3.60 -9.24
N THR A 12 3.12 3.61 -9.22
CA THR A 12 2.31 2.77 -8.33
C THR A 12 2.60 1.29 -8.52
N PHE A 13 2.75 0.83 -9.77
CA PHE A 13 3.12 -0.56 -10.04
C PHE A 13 4.48 -0.90 -9.41
N ALA A 14 5.51 -0.10 -9.66
CA ALA A 14 6.86 -0.33 -9.12
C ALA A 14 6.88 -0.33 -7.58
N ILE A 15 6.14 0.58 -6.94
CA ILE A 15 6.03 0.65 -5.48
C ILE A 15 5.38 -0.61 -4.92
N ILE A 16 4.29 -1.10 -5.53
CA ILE A 16 3.60 -2.31 -5.08
C ILE A 16 4.49 -3.54 -5.28
N ASP A 17 5.21 -3.62 -6.38
CA ASP A 17 6.19 -4.69 -6.61
C ASP A 17 7.23 -4.69 -5.49
N CYS A 18 7.85 -3.54 -5.22
CA CYS A 18 8.77 -3.39 -4.10
C CYS A 18 8.12 -3.76 -2.76
N PHE A 19 6.87 -3.34 -2.50
CA PHE A 19 6.15 -3.62 -1.26
C PHE A 19 6.03 -5.13 -1.00
N PHE A 20 5.73 -5.92 -2.03
CA PHE A 20 5.56 -7.37 -1.92
C PHE A 20 6.86 -8.18 -1.99
N LEU A 21 7.96 -7.62 -2.49
CA LEU A 21 9.27 -8.26 -2.37
C LEU A 21 9.68 -8.36 -0.88
N ASN A 22 10.16 -9.54 -0.48
CA ASN A 22 10.77 -9.78 0.82
C ASN A 22 12.28 -9.69 0.65
N GLU A 23 12.82 -8.48 0.62
CA GLU A 23 14.26 -8.29 0.76
C GLU A 23 14.54 -7.20 1.80
N PRO A 24 15.15 -7.57 2.95
CA PRO A 24 15.84 -6.65 3.82
C PRO A 24 17.30 -6.40 3.39
N ASP A 25 17.79 -7.00 2.30
CA ASP A 25 19.18 -6.90 1.89
C ASP A 25 19.34 -6.17 0.55
N MET A 26 19.14 -4.86 0.55
CA MET A 26 19.90 -3.99 -0.37
C MET A 26 20.90 -3.20 0.46
N ILE A 27 22.04 -3.86 0.72
CA ILE A 27 23.42 -3.34 0.73
C ILE A 27 23.53 -1.92 1.31
N GLU A 28 24.16 -1.81 2.50
CA GLU A 28 24.92 -0.61 2.89
C GLU A 28 25.81 -0.21 1.71
N CYS A 29 25.37 0.78 0.93
CA CYS A 29 26.26 1.47 0.03
C CYS A 29 27.11 2.38 0.90
N ASP A 30 28.24 1.85 1.35
CA ASP A 30 29.40 2.65 1.76
C ASP A 30 29.89 3.43 0.52
N GLY A 31 29.17 4.49 0.20
CA GLY A 31 29.33 5.27 -1.02
C GLY A 31 28.92 6.72 -0.75
N VAL A 32 29.82 7.43 -0.09
CA VAL A 32 30.13 8.86 -0.22
C VAL A 32 28.96 9.79 -0.59
N GLU A 33 28.63 10.64 0.40
CA GLU A 33 28.05 11.98 0.27
C GLU A 33 26.65 12.11 -0.33
N ASP A 34 25.69 12.33 0.57
CA ASP A 34 24.86 13.53 0.57
C ASP A 34 24.45 14.05 -0.81
N SER A 35 23.60 13.27 -1.46
CA SER A 35 22.71 13.76 -2.49
C SER A 35 21.30 13.42 -2.02
N GLU A 36 20.66 14.39 -1.36
CA GLU A 36 19.21 14.57 -1.32
C GLU A 36 18.66 14.72 -2.75
N ASN A 37 18.93 13.76 -3.63
CA ASN A 37 18.21 13.67 -4.88
C ASN A 37 16.82 13.18 -4.49
N ASP A 38 15.84 14.07 -4.63
CA ASP A 38 14.40 13.82 -4.74
C ASP A 38 14.08 12.92 -5.95
N GLU A 39 14.89 11.88 -6.18
CA GLU A 39 14.74 10.93 -7.27
C GLU A 39 13.80 9.79 -6.80
N PHE A 40 12.85 9.46 -7.66
CA PHE A 40 11.84 8.44 -7.41
C PHE A 40 12.49 7.09 -7.06
N ASN A 41 12.32 6.66 -5.81
CA ASN A 41 12.80 5.36 -5.31
C ASN A 41 11.63 4.51 -4.78
N PRO A 42 11.14 3.53 -5.57
CA PRO A 42 9.98 2.73 -5.20
C PRO A 42 10.23 1.85 -3.97
N ALA A 43 11.47 1.44 -3.70
CA ALA A 43 11.82 0.65 -2.53
C ALA A 43 11.73 1.47 -1.23
N LYS A 44 12.23 2.72 -1.24
CA LYS A 44 12.09 3.66 -0.11
C LYS A 44 10.63 3.96 0.19
N ILE A 45 9.82 4.20 -0.84
CA ILE A 45 8.37 4.47 -0.68
C ILE A 45 7.66 3.22 -0.15
N ALA A 46 7.96 2.04 -0.69
CA ALA A 46 7.42 0.77 -0.21
C ALA A 46 7.76 0.51 1.27
N ALA A 47 8.98 0.84 1.72
CA ALA A 47 9.37 0.74 3.12
C ALA A 47 8.51 1.65 4.02
N LYS A 48 8.33 2.93 3.65
CA LYS A 48 7.43 3.85 4.35
C LYS A 48 5.98 3.35 4.41
N LEU A 49 5.49 2.74 3.32
CA LEU A 49 4.17 2.10 3.32
C LEU A 49 4.12 0.96 4.35
N ARG A 50 5.12 0.08 4.40
CA ARG A 50 5.15 -0.99 5.41
C ARG A 50 5.12 -0.42 6.83
N GLU A 51 5.93 0.60 7.13
CA GLU A 51 5.91 1.27 8.43
C GLU A 51 4.53 1.85 8.79
N LEU A 52 3.86 2.49 7.81
CA LEU A 52 2.51 3.01 7.96
C LEU A 52 1.49 1.91 8.28
N GLY A 53 1.64 0.76 7.62
CA GLY A 53 0.76 -0.40 7.75
C GLY A 53 1.11 -1.36 8.88
N ASP A 54 2.25 -1.23 9.55
CA ASP A 54 2.70 -2.16 10.59
C ASP A 54 1.97 -1.97 11.93
N HIS A 55 1.35 -0.80 12.11
CA HIS A 55 0.66 -0.43 13.34
C HIS A 55 -0.84 -0.79 13.27
N TYR A 56 -1.16 -2.06 13.55
CA TYR A 56 -2.54 -2.57 13.61
C TYR A 56 -2.77 -3.57 14.74
N ASP A 57 -4.04 -3.71 15.13
CA ASP A 57 -4.51 -4.75 16.04
C ASP A 57 -4.88 -6.00 15.24
N GLU A 58 -4.20 -7.12 15.51
CA GLU A 58 -4.49 -8.41 14.87
C GLU A 58 -5.92 -8.90 15.13
N THR A 59 -6.52 -8.57 16.28
CA THR A 59 -7.89 -8.96 16.62
C THR A 59 -8.91 -8.30 15.68
N VAL A 60 -8.56 -7.14 15.13
CA VAL A 60 -9.35 -6.41 14.15
C VAL A 60 -9.04 -6.88 12.72
N ILE A 61 -7.77 -7.10 12.38
CA ILE A 61 -7.37 -7.47 11.01
C ILE A 61 -7.71 -8.92 10.65
N LYS A 62 -7.55 -9.87 11.57
CA LYS A 62 -7.76 -11.31 11.28
C LYS A 62 -9.15 -11.64 10.71
N PRO A 63 -10.27 -11.15 11.28
CA PRO A 63 -11.60 -11.39 10.71
C PRO A 63 -11.74 -10.85 9.28
N LEU A 64 -11.13 -9.70 9.00
CA LEU A 64 -11.20 -9.05 7.69
C LEU A 64 -10.38 -9.77 6.64
N VAL A 65 -9.23 -10.32 7.02
CA VAL A 65 -8.40 -11.19 6.17
C VAL A 65 -9.15 -12.45 5.82
N LYS A 66 -9.82 -13.06 6.80
CA LYS A 66 -10.62 -14.27 6.58
C LYS A 66 -11.72 -14.04 5.52
N ASN A 67 -12.39 -12.88 5.54
CA ASN A 67 -13.36 -12.52 4.50
C ASN A 67 -12.74 -12.50 3.10
N VAL A 68 -11.47 -12.09 2.97
CA VAL A 68 -10.77 -12.08 1.68
C VAL A 68 -10.32 -13.48 1.28
N GLN A 69 -9.90 -14.31 2.23
CA GLN A 69 -9.51 -15.72 1.98
C GLN A 69 -10.72 -16.59 1.58
N ASP A 70 -11.88 -16.35 2.19
CA ASP A 70 -13.12 -17.08 1.91
C ASP A 70 -13.78 -16.63 0.59
N ALA A 71 -13.31 -15.55 -0.03
CA ALA A 71 -13.84 -15.03 -1.28
C ALA A 71 -13.45 -15.92 -2.48
N ALA A 72 -14.37 -16.08 -3.43
CA ALA A 72 -14.04 -16.66 -4.72
C ALA A 72 -12.98 -15.82 -5.44
N ALA A 73 -12.19 -16.44 -6.33
CA ALA A 73 -11.07 -15.80 -7.00
C ALA A 73 -11.44 -14.49 -7.73
N ASP A 74 -12.64 -14.43 -8.33
CA ASP A 74 -13.19 -13.26 -9.03
C ASP A 74 -13.75 -12.18 -8.07
N GLN A 75 -13.89 -12.50 -6.78
CA GLN A 75 -14.47 -11.63 -5.75
C GLN A 75 -13.43 -11.04 -4.79
N VAL A 76 -12.17 -11.48 -4.86
CA VAL A 76 -11.09 -11.05 -3.95
C VAL A 76 -10.93 -9.53 -3.93
N LEU A 77 -10.99 -8.86 -5.08
CA LEU A 77 -10.91 -7.39 -5.16
C LEU A 77 -12.02 -6.71 -4.34
N GLY A 78 -13.25 -7.20 -4.47
CA GLY A 78 -14.41 -6.67 -3.76
C GLY A 78 -14.33 -6.95 -2.26
N ALA A 79 -13.96 -8.19 -1.89
CA ALA A 79 -13.76 -8.57 -0.50
C ALA A 79 -12.66 -7.74 0.18
N PHE A 80 -11.53 -7.54 -0.51
CA PHE A 80 -10.43 -6.71 -0.03
C PHE A 80 -10.88 -5.25 0.18
N SER A 81 -11.55 -4.66 -0.81
CA SER A 81 -12.06 -3.29 -0.73
C SER A 81 -13.09 -3.11 0.40
N ASN A 82 -13.97 -4.09 0.61
CA ASN A 82 -14.95 -4.09 1.70
C ASN A 82 -14.27 -4.20 3.08
N SER A 83 -13.21 -5.00 3.18
CA SER A 83 -12.39 -5.11 4.38
C SER A 83 -11.65 -3.80 4.69
N VAL A 84 -11.09 -3.12 3.68
CA VAL A 84 -10.51 -1.77 3.84
C VAL A 84 -11.55 -0.78 4.34
N ASN A 85 -12.74 -0.73 3.73
CA ASN A 85 -13.82 0.15 4.16
C ASN A 85 -14.28 -0.13 5.60
N SER A 86 -14.30 -1.39 6.01
CA SER A 86 -14.61 -1.79 7.38
C SER A 86 -13.56 -1.25 8.36
N LEU A 87 -12.26 -1.36 8.04
CA LEU A 87 -11.18 -0.76 8.84
C LEU A 87 -11.33 0.75 8.96
N CYS A 88 -11.55 1.45 7.85
CA CYS A 88 -11.74 2.90 7.86
C CYS A 88 -12.90 3.29 8.79
N LYS A 89 -14.04 2.62 8.69
CA LYS A 89 -15.19 2.90 9.58
C LYS A 89 -14.88 2.67 11.05
N MET A 90 -14.09 1.65 11.37
CA MET A 90 -13.68 1.38 12.76
C MET A 90 -12.73 2.46 13.28
N TRP A 91 -11.75 2.87 12.47
CA TRP A 91 -10.76 3.87 12.87
C TRP A 91 -11.30 5.31 12.87
N ALA A 92 -12.23 5.63 11.98
CA ALA A 92 -12.87 6.94 11.92
C ALA A 92 -13.62 7.28 13.21
N VAL A 93 -14.16 6.28 13.93
CA VAL A 93 -14.77 6.46 15.26
C VAL A 93 -13.74 6.93 16.29
N GLU A 94 -12.49 6.50 16.16
CA GLU A 94 -11.39 6.88 17.05
C GLU A 94 -10.68 8.17 16.62
N ARG A 95 -10.75 8.54 15.32
CA ARG A 95 -9.97 9.63 14.72
C ARG A 95 -10.77 10.47 13.70
N PRO A 96 -11.83 11.17 14.13
CA PRO A 96 -12.72 11.90 13.23
C PRO A 96 -12.05 13.06 12.47
N GLU A 97 -10.85 13.48 12.87
CA GLU A 97 -10.11 14.59 12.26
C GLU A 97 -9.22 14.17 11.07
N VAL A 98 -9.08 12.86 10.81
CA VAL A 98 -8.22 12.36 9.73
C VAL A 98 -8.96 12.44 8.39
N VAL A 99 -8.28 12.92 7.35
CA VAL A 99 -8.84 12.94 5.99
C VAL A 99 -9.11 11.51 5.49
N PRO A 100 -10.26 11.24 4.85
CA PRO A 100 -10.68 9.90 4.47
C PRO A 100 -9.63 9.12 3.65
N GLU A 101 -8.96 9.79 2.72
CA GLU A 101 -7.96 9.18 1.83
C GLU A 101 -6.74 8.66 2.59
N LYS A 102 -6.33 9.34 3.66
CA LYS A 102 -5.22 8.91 4.52
C LYS A 102 -5.60 7.67 5.32
N GLU A 103 -6.86 7.57 5.76
CA GLU A 103 -7.36 6.35 6.41
C GLU A 103 -7.45 5.18 5.43
N ILE A 104 -7.93 5.41 4.20
CA ILE A 104 -7.98 4.40 3.14
C ILE A 104 -6.57 3.90 2.81
N LEU A 105 -5.60 4.80 2.67
CA LEU A 105 -4.20 4.44 2.44
C LEU A 105 -3.69 3.54 3.57
N LYS A 106 -3.84 3.97 4.82
CA LYS A 106 -3.37 3.21 5.98
C LYS A 106 -4.05 1.84 6.07
N ALA A 107 -5.38 1.78 5.91
CA ALA A 107 -6.15 0.55 6.03
C ALA A 107 -5.80 -0.45 4.92
N THR A 108 -5.65 0.04 3.68
CA THR A 108 -5.20 -0.75 2.54
C THR A 108 -3.84 -1.39 2.82
N VAL A 109 -2.89 -0.59 3.29
CA VAL A 109 -1.52 -1.04 3.49
C VAL A 109 -1.41 -1.99 4.67
N ALA A 110 -2.14 -1.74 5.77
CA ALA A 110 -2.16 -2.65 6.92
C ALA A 110 -2.75 -4.03 6.56
N LEU A 111 -3.88 -4.05 5.85
CA LEU A 111 -4.49 -5.30 5.39
C LEU A 111 -3.58 -6.04 4.40
N ALA A 112 -3.00 -5.33 3.44
CA ALA A 112 -2.07 -5.90 2.46
C ALA A 112 -0.80 -6.45 3.11
N LEU A 113 -0.23 -5.74 4.09
CA LEU A 113 0.97 -6.16 4.83
C LEU A 113 0.70 -7.45 5.61
N TYR A 114 -0.43 -7.52 6.33
CA TYR A 114 -0.82 -8.73 7.05
C TYR A 114 -1.02 -9.92 6.09
N MET A 115 -1.75 -9.71 4.99
CA MET A 115 -2.00 -10.76 4.01
C MET A 115 -0.73 -11.21 3.29
N LYS A 116 0.18 -10.29 2.97
CA LYS A 116 1.50 -10.63 2.41
C LYS A 116 2.25 -11.61 3.32
N ASN A 117 2.23 -11.36 4.63
CA ASN A 117 2.99 -12.15 5.60
C ASN A 117 2.30 -13.48 5.97
N ASN A 118 0.97 -13.55 5.92
CA ASN A 118 0.19 -14.69 6.43
C ASN A 118 -0.53 -15.50 5.33
N CYS A 119 -0.65 -14.97 4.13
CA CYS A 119 -1.41 -15.54 3.01
C CYS A 119 -0.64 -15.41 1.68
N PRO A 120 0.57 -15.98 1.56
CA PRO A 120 1.43 -15.77 0.39
C PRO A 120 0.77 -16.19 -0.93
N ASP A 121 -0.10 -17.20 -0.89
CA ASP A 121 -0.85 -17.69 -2.06
C ASP A 121 -1.80 -16.63 -2.66
N MET A 122 -2.21 -15.63 -1.86
CA MET A 122 -3.10 -14.55 -2.27
C MET A 122 -2.34 -13.32 -2.78
N SER A 123 -1.00 -13.29 -2.72
CA SER A 123 -0.19 -12.10 -2.98
C SER A 123 -0.49 -11.42 -4.31
N ARG A 124 -0.74 -12.20 -5.38
CA ARG A 124 -1.08 -11.64 -6.70
C ARG A 124 -2.41 -10.88 -6.67
N ALA A 125 -3.44 -11.50 -6.11
CA ALA A 125 -4.77 -10.89 -6.05
C ALA A 125 -4.78 -9.65 -5.13
N VAL A 126 -4.00 -9.68 -4.04
CA VAL A 126 -3.84 -8.53 -3.14
C VAL A 126 -3.06 -7.40 -3.82
N ARG A 127 -2.01 -7.71 -4.62
CA ARG A 127 -1.30 -6.71 -5.44
C ARG A 127 -2.25 -6.00 -6.40
N ASP A 128 -3.08 -6.76 -7.11
CA ASP A 128 -4.06 -6.21 -8.05
C ASP A 128 -5.10 -5.32 -7.32
N ALA A 129 -5.54 -5.74 -6.13
CA ALA A 129 -6.46 -4.96 -5.31
C ALA A 129 -5.86 -3.66 -4.79
N MET A 130 -4.65 -3.72 -4.24
CA MET A 130 -3.90 -2.55 -3.78
C MET A 130 -3.65 -1.56 -4.93
N PHE A 131 -3.27 -2.08 -6.10
CA PHE A 131 -3.06 -1.28 -7.30
C PHE A 131 -4.34 -0.58 -7.75
N SER A 132 -5.47 -1.28 -7.73
CA SER A 132 -6.78 -0.72 -8.06
C SER A 132 -7.18 0.40 -7.11
N ILE A 133 -7.03 0.22 -5.80
CA ILE A 133 -7.36 1.25 -4.80
C ILE A 133 -6.46 2.49 -4.99
N PHE A 134 -5.15 2.28 -5.15
CA PHE A 134 -4.20 3.37 -5.31
C PHE A 134 -4.46 4.21 -6.56
N ASN A 135 -4.78 3.56 -7.69
CA ASN A 135 -5.03 4.29 -8.94
C ASN A 135 -6.45 4.88 -9.03
N ASN A 136 -7.46 4.16 -8.56
CA ASN A 136 -8.86 4.55 -8.80
C ASN A 136 -9.47 5.36 -7.66
N GLN A 137 -8.99 5.18 -6.42
CA GLN A 137 -9.54 5.87 -5.25
C GLN A 137 -8.57 6.93 -4.71
N LEU A 138 -7.29 6.60 -4.62
CA LEU A 138 -6.28 7.51 -4.03
C LEU A 138 -5.52 8.34 -5.07
N GLY A 139 -5.60 8.01 -6.37
CA GLY A 139 -4.70 8.57 -7.37
C GLY A 139 -4.76 10.09 -7.47
N SER A 140 -5.97 10.66 -7.48
CA SER A 140 -6.17 12.12 -7.47
C SER A 140 -5.62 12.76 -6.20
N TRP A 141 -5.87 12.15 -5.04
CA TRP A 141 -5.43 12.69 -3.75
C TRP A 141 -3.91 12.67 -3.63
N ILE A 142 -3.25 11.55 -3.97
CA ILE A 142 -1.78 11.44 -3.94
C ILE A 142 -1.15 12.44 -4.92
N THR A 143 -1.71 12.57 -6.12
CA THR A 143 -1.22 13.56 -7.09
C THR A 143 -1.35 14.99 -6.57
N GLN A 144 -2.45 15.33 -5.87
CA GLN A 144 -2.64 16.63 -5.23
C GLN A 144 -1.66 16.88 -4.07
N GLN A 145 -1.19 15.82 -3.38
CA GLN A 145 -0.13 15.94 -2.38
C GLN A 145 1.25 16.17 -3.01
N GLY A 146 1.41 16.03 -4.33
CA GLY A 146 2.68 16.13 -5.04
C GLY A 146 3.27 14.79 -5.50
N GLY A 147 2.46 13.72 -5.48
CA GLY A 147 2.85 12.38 -5.92
C GLY A 147 3.37 11.49 -4.78
N TRP A 148 3.92 10.33 -5.12
CA TRP A 148 4.39 9.34 -4.13
C TRP A 148 5.63 9.75 -3.35
N MET A 149 6.32 10.80 -3.78
CA MET A 149 7.55 11.29 -3.14
C MET A 149 7.28 12.24 -1.95
N GLN A 150 6.02 12.65 -1.77
CA GLN A 150 5.54 13.51 -0.67
C GLN A 150 4.88 12.66 0.42
#